data_AF-A0A551ZJD5-F1
#
_entry.id   AF-A0A551ZJD5-F1
#
_cell.length_a   1.000
_cell.length_b   1.000
_cell.length_c   1.000
_cell.angle_alpha   90.00
_cell.angle_beta   90.00
_cell.angle_gamma   90.00
#
_symmetry.space_group_name_H-M   'P 1'
#
loop_
_entity.id
_entity.type
_entity.pdbx_description
1 polymer ?
#
loop_
_entity_poly.entity_id
_entity_poly.type
_entity_poly.pdbx_seq_one_letter_code
_entity_poly.pdbx_strand_id
1 'polypeptide(L)'
;MAKVPDGGWTGRFSNPSWEVRHLLIHFNAIFNSMLNKLESAWVNGNQGDLGDAVNEMFQLKSPAVELMKIPLPSTYGPDFL
;
A
#
# COMPACT_ATOMS: atom_id res chain seq x y z
N MET A 1 -0.46 -14.68 1.09
CA MET A 1 -0.03 -13.35 0.59
C MET A 1 0.04 -13.42 -0.93
N ALA A 2 -0.37 -12.37 -1.62
CA ALA A 2 -0.25 -12.28 -3.08
C ALA A 2 1.22 -12.33 -3.51
N LYS A 3 1.53 -13.04 -4.60
CA LYS A 3 2.86 -13.01 -5.19
C LYS A 3 2.99 -11.75 -6.05
N VAL A 4 3.89 -10.85 -5.67
CA VAL A 4 4.28 -9.72 -6.52
C VAL A 4 5.09 -10.28 -7.71
N PRO A 5 4.78 -9.88 -8.96
CA PRO A 5 5.56 -10.28 -10.13
C PRO A 5 7.01 -9.80 -10.06
N ASP A 6 7.92 -10.50 -10.75
CA ASP A 6 9.29 -10.04 -10.91
C ASP A 6 9.30 -8.67 -11.61
N GLY A 7 9.87 -7.65 -10.96
CA GLY A 7 9.85 -6.26 -11.42
C GLY A 7 8.60 -5.46 -11.01
N GLY A 8 7.81 -5.96 -10.04
CA GLY A 8 6.65 -5.26 -9.49
C GLY A 8 5.42 -5.34 -10.40
N TRP A 9 4.40 -4.55 -10.05
CA TRP A 9 3.17 -4.46 -10.87
C TRP A 9 3.34 -3.62 -12.13
N THR A 10 4.51 -3.00 -12.34
CA THR A 10 4.85 -2.31 -13.60
C THR A 10 5.72 -3.16 -14.53
N GLY A 11 6.10 -4.37 -14.11
CA GLY A 11 6.99 -5.27 -14.84
C GLY A 11 6.37 -5.87 -16.11
N ARG A 12 7.22 -6.49 -16.94
CA ARG A 12 6.86 -7.05 -18.26
C ARG A 12 5.74 -8.09 -18.21
N PHE A 13 5.50 -8.72 -17.06
CA PHE A 13 4.54 -9.81 -16.86
C PHE A 13 3.26 -9.38 -16.13
N SER A 14 3.14 -8.11 -15.75
CA SER A 14 1.93 -7.56 -15.16
C SER A 14 1.80 -6.13 -15.63
N ASN A 15 0.95 -5.94 -16.64
CA ASN A 15 0.57 -4.62 -17.11
C ASN A 15 -0.87 -4.34 -16.63
N PRO A 16 -1.08 -4.04 -15.34
CA PRO A 16 -2.38 -3.74 -14.82
C PRO A 16 -2.93 -2.46 -15.45
N SER A 17 -4.26 -2.35 -15.49
CA SER A 17 -4.93 -1.17 -16.02
C SER A 17 -4.53 0.09 -15.24
N TRP A 18 -4.78 1.26 -15.82
CA TRP A 18 -4.42 2.53 -15.19
C TRP A 18 -5.11 2.71 -13.83
N GLU A 19 -6.34 2.22 -13.69
CA GLU A 19 -7.12 2.26 -12.44
C GLU A 19 -6.39 1.50 -11.33
N VAL A 20 -5.95 0.28 -11.64
CA VAL A 20 -5.22 -0.59 -10.71
C VAL A 20 -3.89 0.05 -10.31
N ARG A 21 -3.14 0.59 -11.28
CA ARG A 21 -1.86 1.27 -11.01
C ARG A 21 -2.06 2.44 -10.08
N HIS A 22 -3.10 3.24 -10.31
CA HIS A 22 -3.42 4.38 -9.46
C HIS A 22 -3.78 3.95 -8.03
N LEU A 23 -4.59 2.89 -7.88
CA LEU A 23 -4.93 2.33 -6.57
C LEU A 23 -3.71 1.76 -5.84
N LEU A 24 -2.80 1.08 -6.54
CA LEU A 24 -1.54 0.56 -5.99
C LEU A 24 -0.63 1.69 -5.52
N ILE A 25 -0.42 2.73 -6.35
CA ILE A 25 0.38 3.90 -5.99
C ILE A 25 -0.21 4.59 -4.76
N HIS A 26 -1.53 4.77 -4.72
CA HIS A 26 -2.21 5.39 -3.60
C HIS A 26 -2.08 4.56 -2.31
N PHE A 27 -2.28 3.24 -2.40
CA PHE A 27 -2.09 2.32 -1.27
C PHE A 27 -0.65 2.40 -0.74
N ASN A 28 0.34 2.33 -1.63
CA ASN A 28 1.76 2.36 -1.25
C ASN A 28 2.16 3.71 -0.63
N ALA A 29 1.62 4.83 -1.11
CA ALA A 29 1.89 6.14 -0.53
C ALA A 29 1.40 6.23 0.92
N ILE A 30 0.17 5.77 1.20
CA ILE A 30 -0.38 5.72 2.56
C ILE A 30 0.43 4.75 3.43
N PHE A 31 0.78 3.58 2.88
CA PHE A 31 1.53 2.56 3.62
C PHE A 31 2.93 3.05 4.01
N ASN A 32 3.64 3.71 3.08
CA ASN A 32 4.96 4.27 3.35
C ASN A 32 4.90 5.43 4.36
N SER A 33 3.91 6.31 4.25
CA SER A 33 3.68 7.37 5.25
C SER A 33 3.45 6.79 6.64
N MET A 34 2.64 5.72 6.72
CA MET A 34 2.31 5.05 7.98
C MET A 34 3.57 4.47 8.62
N LEU A 35 4.40 3.78 7.83
CA LEU A 35 5.67 3.22 8.32
C LEU A 35 6.63 4.31 8.82
N ASN A 36 6.78 5.41 8.09
CA ASN A 36 7.64 6.53 8.51
C ASN A 36 7.17 7.15 9.83
N LYS A 37 5.85 7.25 10.02
CA LYS A 37 5.27 7.75 11.27
C LYS A 37 5.45 6.77 12.43
N LEU A 38 5.27 5.47 12.19
CA LEU A 38 5.57 4.44 13.19
C LEU A 38 7.04 4.46 13.59
N GLU A 39 7.95 4.62 12.62
CA GLU A 39 9.38 4.77 12.88
C GLU A 39 9.67 6.02 13.71
N SER A 40 9.12 7.17 13.34
CA SER A 40 9.28 8.41 14.12
C SER A 40 8.74 8.28 15.54
N ALA A 41 7.56 7.68 15.72
CA ALA A 41 6.96 7.43 17.02
C ALA A 41 7.82 6.48 17.86
N TRP A 42 8.39 5.45 17.25
CA TRP A 42 9.28 4.48 17.90
C TRP A 42 10.60 5.11 18.35
N VAL A 43 11.24 5.89 17.48
CA VAL A 43 12.56 6.49 17.75
C VAL A 43 12.44 7.68 18.72
N ASN A 44 11.44 8.53 18.55
CA ASN A 44 11.35 9.81 19.25
C ASN A 44 10.33 9.81 20.41
N GLY A 45 9.54 8.74 20.56
CA GLY A 45 8.45 8.69 21.54
C GLY A 45 7.29 9.64 21.22
N ASN A 46 7.16 10.08 19.96
CA ASN A 46 6.14 11.03 19.55
C ASN A 46 4.76 10.36 19.47
N GLN A 47 3.93 10.59 20.49
CA GLN A 47 2.56 10.07 20.55
C GLN A 47 1.66 10.61 19.41
N GLY A 48 1.94 11.81 18.90
CA GLY A 48 1.22 12.38 17.75
C GLY A 48 1.44 11.55 16.49
N ASP A 49 2.70 11.19 16.20
CA ASP A 49 3.04 10.36 15.04
C ASP A 49 2.42 8.97 15.13
N LEU A 50 2.32 8.40 16.35
CA LEU A 50 1.64 7.13 16.56
C LEU A 50 0.14 7.23 16.23
N GLY A 51 -0.52 8.30 16.67
CA GLY A 51 -1.93 8.55 16.36
C GLY A 51 -2.16 8.73 14.86
N ASP A 52 -1.31 9.51 14.20
CA ASP A 52 -1.36 9.69 12.75
C ASP A 52 -1.14 8.39 11.99
N ALA A 53 -0.18 7.56 12.40
CA ALA A 53 0.06 6.26 11.79
C ALA A 53 -1.17 5.35 11.88
N VAL A 54 -1.85 5.32 13.04
CA VAL A 54 -3.09 4.56 13.22
C VAL A 54 -4.20 5.10 12.30
N ASN A 55 -4.31 6.42 12.15
CA ASN A 55 -5.27 7.03 11.22
C ASN A 55 -5.00 6.61 9.76
N GLU A 56 -3.74 6.62 9.33
CA GLU A 56 -3.33 6.17 8.00
C GLU A 56 -3.57 4.67 7.79
N MET A 57 -3.39 3.85 8.83
CA MET A 57 -3.75 2.43 8.78
C MET A 57 -5.24 2.22 8.46
N PHE A 58 -6.12 3.04 9.02
CA PHE A 58 -7.55 2.99 8.67
C PHE A 58 -7.80 3.43 7.21
N GLN A 59 -7.03 4.38 6.69
CA GLN A 59 -7.16 4.86 5.32
C GLN A 59 -6.77 3.80 4.28
N LEU A 60 -5.84 2.87 4.61
CA LEU A 60 -5.45 1.76 3.73
C LEU A 60 -6.62 0.88 3.30
N LYS A 61 -7.68 0.80 4.11
CA LYS A 61 -8.86 -0.04 3.84
C LYS A 61 -9.51 0.32 2.51
N SER A 62 -9.66 1.61 2.22
CA SER A 62 -10.38 2.07 1.02
C SER A 62 -9.71 1.61 -0.27
N PRO A 63 -8.43 1.96 -0.56
CA PRO A 63 -7.77 1.48 -1.77
C PRO A 63 -7.61 -0.04 -1.80
N ALA A 64 -7.43 -0.70 -0.66
CA ALA A 64 -7.36 -2.17 -0.61
C ALA A 64 -8.67 -2.84 -1.05
N VAL A 65 -9.82 -2.35 -0.57
CA VAL A 65 -11.14 -2.88 -0.96
C VAL A 65 -11.40 -2.64 -2.45
N GLU A 66 -11.04 -1.49 -2.99
CA GLU A 66 -11.19 -1.23 -4.43
C GLU A 66 -10.31 -2.16 -5.27
N LEU A 67 -9.06 -2.40 -4.86
CA LEU A 67 -8.18 -3.38 -5.52
C LEU A 67 -8.77 -4.80 -5.49
N MET A 68 -9.38 -5.20 -4.37
CA MET A 68 -10.01 -6.53 -4.25
C MET A 68 -11.24 -6.72 -5.14
N LYS A 69 -11.89 -5.64 -5.60
CA LYS A 69 -13.01 -5.73 -6.56
C LYS A 69 -12.53 -5.99 -7.98
N ILE A 70 -11.28 -5.71 -8.28
CA ILE A 70 -10.74 -5.85 -9.64
C ILE A 70 -10.31 -7.32 -9.82
N PRO A 71 -10.93 -8.05 -10.78
CA PRO A 71 -10.67 -9.46 -10.93
C PRO A 71 -9.24 -9.71 -11.42
N LEU A 72 -8.55 -10.56 -10.68
CA LEU A 72 -7.25 -11.11 -11.05
C LEU A 72 -7.20 -12.60 -10.68
N PRO A 73 -6.29 -13.37 -11.32
CA PRO A 73 -6.02 -14.76 -10.91
C PRO A 73 -5.48 -14.86 -9.47
N SER A 74 -4.96 -13.76 -8.91
CA SER A 74 -4.49 -13.63 -7.53
C SER A 74 -4.81 -12.24 -6.97
N THR A 75 -4.72 -12.04 -5.65
CA THR A 75 -4.89 -10.70 -5.04
C THR A 75 -3.73 -9.78 -5.42
N TYR A 76 -3.94 -8.46 -5.39
CA TYR A 76 -2.82 -7.51 -5.42
C TYR A 76 -2.05 -7.53 -4.09
N GLY A 77 -0.73 -7.57 -4.16
CA GLY A 77 0.17 -7.42 -3.01
C GLY A 77 0.79 -6.02 -2.97
N PRO A 78 1.25 -5.55 -1.81
CA PRO A 78 2.00 -4.30 -1.70
C PRO A 78 3.22 -4.33 -2.63
N ASP A 79 3.46 -3.22 -3.34
CA ASP A 79 4.63 -3.07 -4.21
C ASP A 79 5.69 -2.28 -3.44
N PHE A 80 6.76 -2.95 -3.05
CA PHE A 80 7.90 -2.33 -2.38
C PHE A 80 8.97 -2.04 -3.44
N LEU A 81 8.74 -0.97 -4.22
CA LEU A 81 9.78 -0.41 -5.09
C LEU A 81 10.80 0.38 -4.27
#